data_AF-A0AAD7FYV5-F1
#
_entry.id   AF-A0AAD7FYV5-F1
#
_cell.length_a   1.000
_cell.length_b   1.000
_cell.length_c   1.000
_cell.angle_alpha   90.00
_cell.angle_beta   90.00
_cell.angle_gamma   90.00
#
_symmetry.space_group_name_H-M   'P 1'
#
loop_
_entity.id
_entity.type
_entity.pdbx_description
1 polymer ?
#
loop_
_entity_poly.entity_id
_entity_poly.type
_entity_poly.pdbx_seq_one_letter_code
_entity_poly.pdbx_strand_id
1 'polypeptide(L)'
;MGSLCDGLPVSTKFECGFACFIFNYRYGADIGKMGGLRLRMLPAGDSITYGFQSSTGNGYRYNLQQVIMAPPWQTGLLPRDDTAVVDFIGSVDSGTMPDPDNEGHSGAEINTIGSFVMPDLSQNPNIVCLLAGTNDINNGDDIDGAPARLMALVDSITSALPNTAVLVGTLPLNGDAGKEAECNTFNNAIVQMLLRRASDGARVMPVMFENLLPEDMADGLHPNDQGYAKMADGWFSALWQAAEWGWIDPASGDFPEEQVCSCSFTEPGSLAQVVSVPAGLQCSDLNDNSTAVRFADLNGDGRAEYLWVDIQGATTAFLNLGSSQTGTNAGQVGWLPSGVIATGVGAARHQVQFADLNGDGRAEYLWVHDDGSVDAWLNLGGPDDGPNAAKVSWFPAGTVATGIGKDGAGVRFADLNGDGRADYLWLDENGAMTAYLNLGSATGGTGAANVQWLPQGIVATGPANGATRDNVILADVNGDGRADYLTVTHDGGVVSLFINGGGPDDGPNAGKVVWNPQGVIATGVGSSGVGVQFADLNGDGRADYLDVNYQTSALNAWLNGCQG
;
A
#
# COMPACT_ATOMS: atom_id res chain seq x y z
N MET A 1 -17.18 -2.59 -31.40
CA MET A 1 -17.39 -1.12 -31.31
C MET A 1 -17.68 -0.42 -32.66
N GLY A 2 -17.88 -1.14 -33.78
CA GLY A 2 -17.85 -0.53 -35.12
C GLY A 2 -19.17 -0.02 -35.73
N SER A 3 -20.28 0.18 -35.00
CA SER A 3 -21.58 0.45 -35.66
C SER A 3 -22.35 1.70 -35.21
N LEU A 4 -21.79 2.56 -34.35
CA LEU A 4 -22.52 3.72 -33.79
C LEU A 4 -22.15 5.08 -34.40
N CYS A 5 -21.09 5.16 -35.22
CA CYS A 5 -20.53 6.45 -35.68
C CYS A 5 -20.38 6.59 -37.20
N ASP A 6 -21.01 5.71 -37.98
CA ASP A 6 -20.93 5.81 -39.44
C ASP A 6 -21.87 6.88 -39.98
N GLY A 7 -21.29 7.90 -40.63
CA GLY A 7 -22.00 8.99 -41.30
C GLY A 7 -21.67 10.41 -40.82
N LEU A 8 -20.89 10.59 -39.75
CA LEU A 8 -20.54 11.90 -39.19
C LEU A 8 -19.25 12.52 -39.78
N PRO A 9 -19.10 13.86 -39.80
CA PRO A 9 -17.85 14.55 -40.15
C PRO A 9 -16.67 14.13 -39.25
N VAL A 10 -15.43 14.17 -39.76
CA VAL A 10 -14.23 13.67 -39.06
C VAL A 10 -14.00 14.37 -37.71
N SER A 11 -14.25 15.68 -37.61
CA SER A 11 -14.14 16.44 -36.36
C SER A 11 -15.12 15.96 -35.28
N THR A 12 -16.34 15.61 -35.68
CA THR A 12 -17.40 15.15 -34.78
C THR A 12 -17.29 13.66 -34.46
N LYS A 13 -16.61 12.86 -35.31
CA LYS A 13 -16.26 11.48 -34.97
C LYS A 13 -15.23 11.40 -33.83
N PHE A 14 -14.33 12.38 -33.74
CA PHE A 14 -13.35 12.47 -32.64
C PHE A 14 -13.99 12.97 -31.34
N GLU A 15 -14.84 14.00 -31.37
CA GLU A 15 -15.63 14.44 -30.20
C GLU A 15 -16.61 13.35 -29.72
N CYS A 16 -17.24 12.62 -30.65
CA CYS A 16 -18.11 11.49 -30.33
C CYS A 16 -17.29 10.31 -29.80
N GLY A 17 -16.08 10.08 -30.31
CA GLY A 17 -15.11 9.13 -29.75
C GLY A 17 -14.71 9.48 -28.32
N PHE A 18 -14.38 10.74 -28.04
CA PHE A 18 -13.95 11.27 -26.73
C PHE A 18 -15.09 11.32 -25.69
N ALA A 19 -16.29 11.75 -26.10
CA ALA A 19 -17.47 11.78 -25.24
C ALA A 19 -18.01 10.36 -24.93
N CYS A 20 -17.87 9.42 -25.88
CA CYS A 20 -18.16 8.01 -25.63
C CYS A 20 -17.04 7.33 -24.79
N PHE A 21 -15.81 7.88 -24.82
CA PHE A 21 -14.65 7.45 -24.03
C PHE A 21 -14.79 7.76 -22.54
N ILE A 22 -15.28 8.95 -22.17
CA ILE A 22 -15.47 9.35 -20.77
C ILE A 22 -16.64 8.58 -20.11
N PHE A 23 -17.66 8.17 -20.88
CA PHE A 23 -18.88 7.55 -20.33
C PHE A 23 -18.95 6.01 -20.36
N ASN A 24 -18.13 5.30 -21.16
CA ASN A 24 -18.22 3.83 -21.26
C ASN A 24 -17.27 3.03 -20.37
N TYR A 25 -16.40 3.65 -19.59
CA TYR A 25 -15.40 2.91 -18.80
C TYR A 25 -15.90 2.33 -17.46
N ARG A 26 -17.19 1.97 -17.39
CA ARG A 26 -17.71 1.19 -16.26
C ARG A 26 -17.60 -0.33 -16.42
N TYR A 27 -17.37 -0.87 -17.62
CA TYR A 27 -17.24 -2.33 -17.79
C TYR A 27 -16.50 -2.67 -19.09
N GLY A 28 -15.32 -3.30 -19.01
CA GLY A 28 -14.64 -3.87 -20.18
C GLY A 28 -13.24 -4.37 -19.90
N ALA A 29 -13.02 -5.67 -20.11
CA ALA A 29 -11.80 -6.41 -19.85
C ALA A 29 -10.79 -6.28 -21.00
N ASP A 30 -9.65 -5.64 -20.75
CA ASP A 30 -8.36 -5.93 -21.38
C ASP A 30 -7.29 -5.47 -20.37
N ILE A 31 -6.73 -6.44 -19.66
CA ILE A 31 -5.94 -6.29 -18.44
C ILE A 31 -4.49 -6.67 -18.82
N GLY A 32 -3.54 -5.73 -18.80
CA GLY A 32 -2.11 -6.06 -18.94
C GLY A 32 -1.17 -5.16 -19.78
N LYS A 33 -1.47 -3.88 -20.09
CA LYS A 33 -0.61 -3.07 -20.98
C LYS A 33 0.45 -2.16 -20.32
N MET A 34 0.42 -1.95 -19.01
CA MET A 34 1.51 -1.26 -18.28
C MET A 34 2.44 -2.19 -17.48
N GLY A 35 2.13 -3.49 -17.45
CA GLY A 35 2.97 -4.49 -16.80
C GLY A 35 4.34 -4.59 -17.47
N GLY A 36 5.39 -4.56 -16.67
CA GLY A 36 6.79 -4.70 -17.09
C GLY A 36 7.35 -3.50 -17.86
N LEU A 37 6.64 -2.37 -17.91
CA LEU A 37 7.16 -1.16 -18.56
C LEU A 37 8.27 -0.53 -17.72
N ARG A 38 9.41 -0.29 -18.36
CA ARG A 38 10.50 0.51 -17.82
C ARG A 38 10.34 1.95 -18.33
N LEU A 39 10.05 2.88 -17.43
CA LEU A 39 9.72 4.26 -17.73
C LEU A 39 10.89 5.15 -17.32
N ARG A 40 11.63 5.65 -18.31
CA ARG A 40 12.58 6.75 -18.12
C ARG A 40 11.86 8.05 -18.42
N MET A 41 11.48 8.75 -17.36
CA MET A 41 10.60 9.90 -17.44
C MET A 41 11.40 11.18 -17.22
N LEU A 42 11.21 12.18 -18.08
CA LEU A 42 11.77 13.53 -17.90
C LEU A 42 10.63 14.48 -17.48
N PRO A 43 10.47 14.79 -16.17
CA PRO A 43 9.56 15.82 -15.70
C PRO A 43 10.18 17.19 -15.99
N ALA A 44 9.65 17.92 -16.96
CA ALA A 44 10.18 19.19 -17.41
C ALA A 44 9.20 20.34 -17.15
N GLY A 45 9.69 21.46 -16.63
CA GLY A 45 8.86 22.64 -16.47
C GLY A 45 9.45 23.74 -15.62
N ASP A 46 8.57 24.47 -14.95
CA ASP A 46 8.91 25.58 -14.06
C ASP A 46 8.86 25.19 -12.57
N SER A 47 8.50 26.13 -11.70
CA SER A 47 8.35 25.94 -10.24
C SER A 47 7.31 24.87 -9.89
N ILE A 48 6.31 24.65 -10.74
CA ILE A 48 5.27 23.64 -10.53
C ILE A 48 5.87 22.23 -10.68
N THR A 49 6.74 22.02 -11.67
CA THR A 49 7.47 20.74 -11.83
C THR A 49 8.56 20.57 -10.76
N TYR A 50 9.24 21.67 -10.39
CA TYR A 50 10.22 21.67 -9.29
C TYR A 50 9.59 21.21 -7.96
N GLY A 51 8.30 21.49 -7.74
CA GLY A 51 7.56 21.14 -6.54
C GLY A 51 7.45 22.27 -5.52
N PHE A 52 7.55 23.52 -5.97
CA PHE A 52 7.41 24.70 -5.10
C PHE A 52 6.03 24.72 -4.43
N GLN A 53 5.97 25.12 -3.14
CA GLN A 53 4.79 25.03 -2.25
C GLN A 53 4.30 23.62 -1.87
N SER A 54 4.95 22.53 -2.33
CA SER A 54 4.74 21.22 -1.71
C SER A 54 5.46 21.12 -0.37
N SER A 55 4.82 20.53 0.65
CA SER A 55 5.43 20.36 1.98
C SER A 55 6.68 19.49 1.97
N THR A 56 6.80 18.60 0.99
CA THR A 56 7.94 17.70 0.79
C THR A 56 8.90 18.18 -0.29
N GLY A 57 8.52 19.20 -1.08
CA GLY A 57 9.24 19.61 -2.28
C GLY A 57 9.14 18.64 -3.46
N ASN A 58 8.37 17.55 -3.35
CA ASN A 58 8.23 16.54 -4.41
C ASN A 58 7.32 16.99 -5.56
N GLY A 59 6.45 17.99 -5.33
CA GLY A 59 5.40 18.35 -6.29
C GLY A 59 4.49 17.15 -6.61
N TYR A 60 4.15 16.96 -7.88
CA TYR A 60 3.37 15.81 -8.33
C TYR A 60 4.20 14.53 -8.51
N ARG A 61 5.53 14.62 -8.54
CA ARG A 61 6.42 13.55 -9.03
C ARG A 61 6.33 12.29 -8.19
N TYR A 62 6.35 12.43 -6.86
CA TYR A 62 6.24 11.28 -5.97
C TYR A 62 4.86 10.62 -6.06
N ASN A 63 3.78 11.39 -6.03
CA ASN A 63 2.43 10.84 -6.22
C ASN A 63 2.29 10.15 -7.59
N LEU A 64 2.90 10.70 -8.65
CA LEU A 64 2.90 10.08 -9.97
C LEU A 64 3.67 8.75 -9.97
N GLN A 65 4.87 8.70 -9.39
CA GLN A 65 5.63 7.45 -9.23
C GLN A 65 4.85 6.41 -8.42
N GLN A 66 4.27 6.82 -7.29
CA GLN A 66 3.45 5.96 -6.45
C GLN A 66 2.25 5.40 -7.24
N VAL A 67 1.56 6.24 -7.99
CA VAL A 67 0.37 5.82 -8.75
C VAL A 67 0.76 4.97 -9.98
N ILE A 68 1.91 5.21 -10.61
CA ILE A 68 2.47 4.35 -11.68
C ILE A 68 2.80 2.95 -11.17
N MET A 69 3.44 2.89 -10.01
CA MET A 69 3.90 1.66 -9.38
C MET A 69 2.80 1.04 -8.48
N ALA A 70 1.65 1.71 -8.35
CA ALA A 70 0.53 1.23 -7.57
C ALA A 70 -0.15 0.06 -8.29
N PRO A 71 -0.45 -1.04 -7.58
CA PRO A 71 -1.24 -2.13 -8.14
C PRO A 71 -2.69 -1.67 -8.44
N PRO A 72 -3.48 -2.47 -9.21
CA PRO A 72 -4.70 -2.05 -9.93
C PRO A 72 -5.82 -1.35 -9.14
N TRP A 73 -5.73 -1.32 -7.82
CA TRP A 73 -6.86 -1.17 -6.90
C TRP A 73 -6.64 -0.06 -5.86
N GLN A 74 -5.55 0.71 -5.95
CA GLN A 74 -5.21 1.78 -5.00
C GLN A 74 -5.85 3.16 -5.33
N THR A 75 -6.40 3.37 -6.54
CA THR A 75 -6.85 4.72 -7.00
C THR A 75 -8.26 4.81 -7.60
N GLY A 76 -9.02 3.71 -7.67
CA GLY A 76 -10.36 3.72 -8.29
C GLY A 76 -10.38 4.02 -9.79
N LEU A 77 -9.22 4.08 -10.46
CA LEU A 77 -9.07 4.30 -11.90
C LEU A 77 -8.21 3.21 -12.55
N LEU A 78 -8.86 2.38 -13.38
CA LEU A 78 -8.37 1.37 -14.34
C LEU A 78 -7.26 0.38 -13.88
N PRO A 79 -7.37 -0.93 -14.23
CA PRO A 79 -6.51 -1.97 -13.66
C PRO A 79 -5.06 -1.93 -14.21
N ARG A 80 -4.03 -1.77 -13.35
CA ARG A 80 -2.59 -1.64 -13.71
C ARG A 80 -1.68 -2.59 -12.93
N ASP A 81 -0.70 -3.18 -13.58
CA ASP A 81 0.22 -4.22 -13.07
C ASP A 81 1.43 -3.59 -12.31
N ASP A 82 1.89 -4.25 -11.23
CA ASP A 82 2.85 -3.80 -10.21
C ASP A 82 4.34 -3.96 -10.61
N THR A 83 4.60 -4.37 -11.85
CA THR A 83 5.96 -4.60 -12.37
C THR A 83 6.57 -3.42 -13.14
N ALA A 84 5.90 -2.26 -13.20
CA ALA A 84 6.43 -1.06 -13.83
C ALA A 84 7.52 -0.40 -12.96
N VAL A 85 8.62 0.05 -13.58
CA VAL A 85 9.72 0.75 -12.89
C VAL A 85 9.83 2.16 -13.45
N VAL A 86 9.95 3.16 -12.56
CA VAL A 86 10.15 4.57 -12.91
C VAL A 86 11.57 4.98 -12.58
N ASP A 87 12.21 5.64 -13.53
CA ASP A 87 13.50 6.33 -13.46
C ASP A 87 13.24 7.76 -13.89
N PHE A 88 13.11 8.69 -12.93
CA PHE A 88 13.07 10.10 -13.25
C PHE A 88 14.47 10.57 -13.63
N ILE A 89 14.53 11.43 -14.64
CA ILE A 89 15.79 11.99 -15.12
C ILE A 89 15.69 13.50 -15.23
N GLY A 90 16.85 14.15 -15.16
CA GLY A 90 17.03 15.59 -15.32
C GLY A 90 18.27 16.05 -14.55
N SER A 91 18.59 17.32 -14.68
CA SER A 91 19.74 17.98 -14.07
C SER A 91 19.43 18.61 -12.70
N VAL A 92 18.14 18.68 -12.33
CA VAL A 92 17.65 19.24 -11.06
C VAL A 92 17.28 18.11 -10.10
N ASP A 93 17.74 18.24 -8.85
CA ASP A 93 17.33 17.39 -7.72
C ASP A 93 16.49 18.25 -6.76
N SER A 94 15.24 17.86 -6.52
CA SER A 94 14.39 18.50 -5.52
C SER A 94 13.39 17.54 -4.88
N GLY A 95 13.21 17.68 -3.56
CA GLY A 95 12.24 16.94 -2.77
C GLY A 95 12.86 15.99 -1.76
N THR A 96 12.03 15.16 -1.14
CA THR A 96 12.43 14.09 -0.22
C THR A 96 12.11 12.70 -0.75
N MET A 97 11.68 12.59 -2.01
CA MET A 97 11.37 11.32 -2.65
C MET A 97 12.64 10.52 -2.99
N PRO A 98 12.55 9.18 -3.12
CA PRO A 98 13.71 8.33 -3.38
C PRO A 98 14.45 8.66 -4.69
N ASP A 99 13.70 9.07 -5.71
CA ASP A 99 14.20 9.48 -7.01
C ASP A 99 13.77 10.94 -7.28
N PRO A 100 14.54 11.93 -6.83
CA PRO A 100 14.16 13.34 -6.86
C PRO A 100 14.54 14.06 -8.16
N ASP A 101 15.07 13.34 -9.16
CA ASP A 101 15.55 13.91 -10.41
C ASP A 101 14.39 14.53 -11.22
N ASN A 102 14.64 15.70 -11.81
CA ASN A 102 13.70 16.43 -12.65
C ASN A 102 14.40 17.54 -13.47
N GLU A 103 13.63 18.21 -14.33
CA GLU A 103 14.04 19.38 -15.09
C GLU A 103 13.09 20.56 -14.83
N GLY A 104 12.73 20.76 -13.56
CA GLY A 104 11.89 21.87 -13.09
C GLY A 104 12.73 23.09 -12.72
N HIS A 105 12.48 24.24 -13.34
CA HIS A 105 13.26 25.47 -13.12
C HIS A 105 12.37 26.63 -12.69
N SER A 106 12.38 26.94 -11.39
CA SER A 106 11.53 27.99 -10.82
C SER A 106 11.71 29.34 -11.52
N GLY A 107 10.61 29.90 -12.02
CA GLY A 107 10.60 31.19 -12.75
C GLY A 107 10.99 31.11 -14.23
N ALA A 108 11.27 29.91 -14.78
CA ALA A 108 11.61 29.77 -16.19
C ALA A 108 10.39 29.89 -17.12
N GLU A 109 10.56 30.64 -18.20
CA GLU A 109 9.61 30.74 -19.32
C GLU A 109 9.91 29.65 -20.36
N ILE A 110 8.99 29.43 -21.32
CA ILE A 110 9.07 28.34 -22.31
C ILE A 110 10.44 28.25 -23.02
N ASN A 111 11.00 29.38 -23.45
CA ASN A 111 12.28 29.41 -24.17
C ASN A 111 13.44 28.93 -23.28
N THR A 112 13.42 29.32 -22.01
CA THR A 112 14.43 28.96 -21.02
C THR A 112 14.29 27.48 -20.65
N ILE A 113 13.06 27.00 -20.44
CA ILE A 113 12.78 25.56 -20.23
C ILE A 113 13.30 24.73 -21.40
N GLY A 114 13.08 25.19 -22.64
CA GLY A 114 13.64 24.51 -23.82
C GLY A 114 15.16 24.37 -23.80
N SER A 115 15.89 25.35 -23.25
CA SER A 115 17.35 25.26 -23.13
C SER A 115 17.84 24.21 -22.13
N PHE A 116 17.01 23.86 -21.15
CA PHE A 116 17.29 22.82 -20.15
C PHE A 116 16.88 21.44 -20.63
N VAL A 117 15.71 21.31 -21.27
CA VAL A 117 15.18 20.01 -21.74
C VAL A 117 16.04 19.39 -22.84
N MET A 118 16.54 20.20 -23.80
CA MET A 118 17.20 19.66 -24.99
C MET A 118 18.49 18.87 -24.69
N PRO A 119 19.38 19.30 -23.77
CA PRO A 119 20.50 18.49 -23.28
C PRO A 119 20.10 17.10 -22.72
N ASP A 120 19.03 17.01 -21.94
CA ASP A 120 18.62 15.78 -21.25
C ASP A 120 18.00 14.74 -22.18
N LEU A 121 17.64 15.11 -23.40
CA LEU A 121 17.22 14.14 -24.41
C LEU A 121 18.32 13.11 -24.74
N SER A 122 19.59 13.43 -24.44
CA SER A 122 20.70 12.48 -24.57
C SER A 122 20.59 11.26 -23.62
N GLN A 123 19.81 11.38 -22.54
CA GLN A 123 19.52 10.30 -21.60
C GLN A 123 18.45 9.32 -22.14
N ASN A 124 17.87 9.61 -23.31
CA ASN A 124 16.84 8.82 -24.00
C ASN A 124 15.56 8.57 -23.15
N PRO A 125 14.88 9.61 -22.65
CA PRO A 125 13.56 9.45 -22.03
C PRO A 125 12.59 8.79 -23.01
N ASN A 126 11.83 7.78 -22.56
CA ASN A 126 10.69 7.28 -23.33
C ASN A 126 9.40 8.03 -23.01
N ILE A 127 9.37 8.81 -21.92
CA ILE A 127 8.30 9.75 -21.58
C ILE A 127 8.87 11.13 -21.25
N VAL A 128 8.26 12.19 -21.77
CA VAL A 128 8.49 13.58 -21.31
C VAL A 128 7.18 14.14 -20.78
N CYS A 129 7.16 14.55 -19.50
CA CYS A 129 6.05 15.30 -18.91
C CYS A 129 6.40 16.79 -18.93
N LEU A 130 5.85 17.54 -19.89
CA LEU A 130 6.18 18.94 -20.12
C LEU A 130 5.07 19.87 -19.63
N LEU A 131 5.36 20.73 -18.64
CA LEU A 131 4.47 21.80 -18.21
C LEU A 131 5.24 23.13 -18.27
N ALA A 132 4.87 23.99 -19.22
CA ALA A 132 5.55 25.25 -19.46
C ALA A 132 4.57 26.32 -19.96
N GLY A 133 4.82 27.56 -19.57
CA GLY A 133 4.00 28.73 -19.94
C GLY A 133 3.46 29.51 -18.74
N THR A 134 3.55 28.97 -17.51
CA THR A 134 3.07 29.66 -16.31
C THR A 134 3.70 31.04 -16.18
N ASN A 135 5.03 31.13 -16.35
CA ASN A 135 5.77 32.38 -16.23
C ASN A 135 5.54 33.30 -17.44
N ASP A 136 5.42 32.76 -18.66
CA ASP A 136 5.12 33.55 -19.87
C ASP A 136 3.79 34.32 -19.67
N ILE A 137 2.76 33.64 -19.17
CA ILE A 137 1.47 34.27 -18.87
C ILE A 137 1.57 35.22 -17.68
N ASN A 138 2.17 34.78 -16.56
CA ASN A 138 2.22 35.57 -15.34
C ASN A 138 3.02 36.87 -15.51
N ASN A 139 4.11 36.84 -16.28
CA ASN A 139 4.95 38.00 -16.59
C ASN A 139 4.42 38.83 -17.76
N GLY A 140 3.50 38.30 -18.55
CA GLY A 140 2.97 38.94 -19.76
C GLY A 140 3.95 38.93 -20.92
N ASP A 141 4.83 37.93 -21.00
CA ASP A 141 5.80 37.78 -22.08
C ASP A 141 5.18 37.09 -23.30
N ASP A 142 4.85 37.90 -24.32
CA ASP A 142 4.32 37.46 -25.62
C ASP A 142 3.28 36.33 -25.47
N ILE A 143 2.20 36.65 -24.72
CA ILE A 143 1.11 35.71 -24.38
C ILE A 143 0.53 35.06 -25.64
N ASP A 144 0.32 35.84 -26.70
CA ASP A 144 -0.25 35.36 -27.97
C ASP A 144 0.70 34.39 -28.69
N GLY A 145 2.02 34.61 -28.60
CA GLY A 145 3.04 33.73 -29.18
C GLY A 145 3.39 32.51 -28.33
N ALA A 146 3.05 32.51 -27.04
CA ALA A 146 3.46 31.45 -26.10
C ALA A 146 3.02 30.04 -26.53
N PRO A 147 1.78 29.80 -27.02
CA PRO A 147 1.40 28.49 -27.52
C PRO A 147 2.30 27.99 -28.66
N ALA A 148 2.67 28.89 -29.59
CA ALA A 148 3.55 28.55 -30.70
C ALA A 148 4.97 28.23 -30.23
N ARG A 149 5.48 28.93 -29.20
CA ARG A 149 6.77 28.62 -28.58
C ARG A 149 6.76 27.25 -27.91
N LEU A 150 5.71 26.91 -27.15
CA LEU A 150 5.59 25.59 -26.53
C LEU A 150 5.55 24.49 -27.59
N MET A 151 4.79 24.72 -28.66
CA MET A 151 4.70 23.78 -29.76
C MET A 151 6.02 23.60 -30.50
N ALA A 152 6.83 24.66 -30.67
CA ALA A 152 8.16 24.54 -31.25
C ALA A 152 9.11 23.71 -30.37
N LEU A 153 8.96 23.78 -29.03
CA LEU A 153 9.68 22.91 -28.10
C LEU A 153 9.23 21.45 -28.24
N VAL A 154 7.92 21.19 -28.28
CA VAL A 154 7.36 19.84 -28.53
C VAL A 154 7.85 19.27 -29.87
N ASP A 155 7.87 20.08 -30.92
CA ASP A 155 8.39 19.70 -32.24
C ASP A 155 9.89 19.37 -32.18
N SER A 156 10.66 20.10 -31.39
CA SER A 156 12.10 19.85 -31.20
C SER A 156 12.35 18.53 -30.45
N ILE A 157 11.56 18.24 -29.40
CA ILE A 157 11.64 16.98 -28.63
C ILE A 157 11.27 15.80 -29.53
N THR A 158 10.13 15.85 -30.21
CA THR A 158 9.66 14.76 -31.08
C THR A 158 10.52 14.58 -32.32
N SER A 159 11.20 15.62 -32.80
CA SER A 159 12.20 15.49 -33.88
C SER A 159 13.47 14.81 -33.40
N ALA A 160 13.91 15.07 -32.16
CA ALA A 160 15.09 14.47 -31.57
C ALA A 160 14.85 13.00 -31.16
N LEU A 161 13.70 12.71 -30.57
CA LEU A 161 13.29 11.39 -30.08
C LEU A 161 11.89 11.03 -30.62
N PRO A 162 11.78 10.52 -31.86
CA PRO A 162 10.48 10.27 -32.50
C PRO A 162 9.64 9.15 -31.86
N ASN A 163 10.26 8.31 -31.01
CA ASN A 163 9.58 7.24 -30.29
C ASN A 163 9.15 7.62 -28.86
N THR A 164 9.56 8.80 -28.37
CA THR A 164 9.21 9.27 -27.02
C THR A 164 7.77 9.77 -27.00
N ALA A 165 7.00 9.38 -25.97
CA ALA A 165 5.70 9.98 -25.74
C ALA A 165 5.86 11.31 -25.00
N VAL A 166 5.34 12.39 -25.57
CA VAL A 166 5.38 13.73 -24.97
C VAL A 166 4.00 14.08 -24.43
N LEU A 167 3.87 14.06 -23.11
CA LEU A 167 2.67 14.43 -22.37
C LEU A 167 2.79 15.92 -22.02
N VAL A 168 1.85 16.75 -22.45
CA VAL A 168 1.94 18.21 -22.29
C VAL A 168 0.83 18.73 -21.40
N GLY A 169 1.19 19.24 -20.23
CA GLY A 169 0.28 19.77 -19.23
C GLY A 169 -0.31 21.12 -19.64
N THR A 170 -1.62 21.29 -19.45
CA THR A 170 -2.24 22.60 -19.40
C THR A 170 -1.76 23.38 -18.18
N LEU A 171 -1.76 24.71 -18.24
CA LEU A 171 -1.52 25.53 -17.06
C LEU A 171 -2.63 25.29 -16.02
N PRO A 172 -2.27 25.06 -14.73
CA PRO A 172 -3.24 24.98 -13.64
C PRO A 172 -4.03 26.28 -13.43
N LEU A 173 -5.07 26.19 -12.61
CA LEU A 173 -5.86 27.33 -12.15
C LEU A 173 -4.95 28.47 -11.65
N ASN A 174 -5.23 29.69 -12.09
CA ASN A 174 -4.65 30.92 -11.56
C ASN A 174 -5.68 31.68 -10.72
N GLY A 175 -5.29 32.12 -9.53
CA GLY A 175 -6.14 32.85 -8.60
C GLY A 175 -6.45 34.28 -9.03
N ASP A 176 -5.66 34.87 -9.94
CA ASP A 176 -5.96 36.16 -10.56
C ASP A 176 -6.89 35.98 -11.76
N ALA A 177 -8.08 36.59 -11.72
CA ALA A 177 -9.10 36.40 -12.76
C ALA A 177 -8.67 36.88 -14.16
N GLY A 178 -7.77 37.86 -14.25
CA GLY A 178 -7.20 38.31 -15.52
C GLY A 178 -6.23 37.27 -16.08
N LYS A 179 -5.32 36.78 -15.25
CA LYS A 179 -4.37 35.72 -15.62
C LYS A 179 -5.06 34.40 -15.90
N GLU A 180 -6.13 34.06 -15.19
CA GLU A 180 -6.92 32.87 -15.45
C GLU A 180 -7.55 32.89 -16.84
N ALA A 181 -8.04 34.04 -17.31
CA ALA A 181 -8.57 34.16 -18.68
C ALA A 181 -7.47 33.98 -19.75
N GLU A 182 -6.26 34.46 -19.46
CA GLU A 182 -5.08 34.28 -20.31
C GLU A 182 -4.62 32.81 -20.32
N CYS A 183 -4.54 32.15 -19.15
CA CYS A 183 -4.26 30.71 -19.01
C CYS A 183 -5.26 29.87 -19.80
N ASN A 184 -6.56 30.17 -19.69
CA ASN A 184 -7.60 29.46 -20.45
C ASN A 184 -7.46 29.65 -21.96
N THR A 185 -7.07 30.84 -22.42
CA THR A 185 -6.79 31.10 -23.84
C THR A 185 -5.59 30.30 -24.32
N PHE A 186 -4.50 30.29 -23.54
CA PHE A 186 -3.30 29.51 -23.80
C PHE A 186 -3.59 28.00 -23.84
N ASN A 187 -4.27 27.47 -22.83
CA ASN A 187 -4.65 26.07 -22.70
C ASN A 187 -5.47 25.58 -23.90
N ASN A 188 -6.49 26.35 -24.30
CA ASN A 188 -7.30 26.03 -25.47
C ASN A 188 -6.46 25.98 -26.76
N ALA A 189 -5.52 26.91 -26.94
CA ALA A 189 -4.65 26.94 -28.11
C ALA A 189 -3.71 25.72 -28.15
N ILE A 190 -3.03 25.39 -27.05
CA ILE A 190 -2.07 24.28 -27.02
C ILE A 190 -2.77 22.94 -27.23
N VAL A 191 -3.97 22.74 -26.68
CA VAL A 191 -4.75 21.50 -26.87
C VAL A 191 -5.07 21.30 -28.36
N GLN A 192 -5.58 22.33 -29.04
CA GLN A 192 -5.89 22.23 -30.47
C GLN A 192 -4.64 21.96 -31.32
N MET A 193 -3.51 22.58 -30.97
CA MET A 193 -2.24 22.40 -31.68
C MET A 193 -1.61 21.03 -31.43
N LEU A 194 -1.76 20.46 -30.23
CA LEU A 194 -1.32 19.09 -29.90
C LEU A 194 -2.16 18.05 -30.61
N LEU A 195 -3.49 18.22 -30.62
CA LEU A 195 -4.40 17.33 -31.34
C LEU A 195 -4.09 17.27 -32.84
N ARG A 196 -3.68 18.40 -33.43
CA ARG A 196 -3.22 18.44 -34.82
C ARG A 196 -1.96 17.58 -35.02
N ARG A 197 -0.94 17.75 -34.17
CA ARG A 197 0.30 16.95 -34.21
C ARG A 197 0.04 15.46 -34.03
N ALA A 198 -0.83 15.10 -33.08
CA ALA A 198 -1.25 13.72 -32.87
C ALA A 198 -1.95 13.14 -34.12
N SER A 199 -2.81 13.92 -34.78
CA SER A 199 -3.47 13.51 -36.02
C SER A 199 -2.51 13.33 -37.21
N ASP A 200 -1.38 14.07 -37.19
CA ASP A 200 -0.30 13.95 -38.17
C ASP A 200 0.70 12.82 -37.77
N GLY A 201 0.46 12.10 -36.67
CA GLY A 201 1.17 10.89 -36.27
C GLY A 201 2.21 11.05 -35.16
N ALA A 202 2.35 12.24 -34.57
CA ALA A 202 3.26 12.46 -33.45
C ALA A 202 2.73 11.80 -32.16
N ARG A 203 3.62 11.21 -31.34
CA ARG A 203 3.30 10.63 -30.02
C ARG A 203 3.14 11.73 -28.96
N VAL A 204 2.18 12.64 -29.15
CA VAL A 204 1.94 13.78 -28.25
C VAL A 204 0.49 13.79 -27.76
N MET A 205 0.27 14.18 -26.50
CA MET A 205 -1.10 14.39 -25.99
C MET A 205 -1.16 15.47 -24.91
N PRO A 206 -2.30 16.19 -24.81
CA PRO A 206 -2.53 17.12 -23.72
C PRO A 206 -2.86 16.39 -22.42
N VAL A 207 -2.46 16.97 -21.29
CA VAL A 207 -2.83 16.55 -19.93
C VAL A 207 -3.56 17.72 -19.27
N MET A 208 -4.83 17.49 -18.92
CA MET A 208 -5.72 18.55 -18.42
C MET A 208 -5.65 18.62 -16.89
N PHE A 209 -5.46 19.83 -16.35
CA PHE A 209 -5.49 20.13 -14.90
C PHE A 209 -6.64 21.07 -14.51
N GLU A 210 -7.70 21.09 -15.32
CA GLU A 210 -8.90 21.92 -15.13
C GLU A 210 -9.76 21.53 -13.92
N ASN A 211 -9.46 20.39 -13.27
CA ASN A 211 -10.11 19.92 -12.05
C ASN A 211 -9.48 20.47 -10.75
N LEU A 212 -8.40 21.27 -10.85
CA LEU A 212 -7.84 21.97 -9.69
C LEU A 212 -8.77 23.13 -9.30
N LEU A 213 -9.15 23.13 -8.03
CA LEU A 213 -10.01 24.11 -7.39
C LEU A 213 -9.17 25.18 -6.67
N PRO A 214 -9.76 26.33 -6.31
CA PRO A 214 -9.04 27.35 -5.54
C PRO A 214 -8.42 26.82 -4.24
N GLU A 215 -9.06 25.86 -3.55
CA GLU A 215 -8.50 25.23 -2.35
C GLU A 215 -7.29 24.31 -2.61
N ASP A 216 -7.04 23.93 -3.86
CA ASP A 216 -5.87 23.13 -4.26
C ASP A 216 -4.64 24.00 -4.53
N MET A 217 -4.76 25.33 -4.45
CA MET A 217 -3.70 26.30 -4.71
C MET A 217 -3.17 26.89 -3.41
N ALA A 218 -1.85 26.84 -3.18
CA ALA A 218 -1.21 27.35 -1.97
C ALA A 218 -1.16 28.88 -1.90
N ASP A 219 -0.88 29.53 -3.03
CA ASP A 219 -0.70 30.99 -3.15
C ASP A 219 -1.46 31.59 -4.34
N GLY A 220 -2.35 30.81 -4.96
CA GLY A 220 -3.09 31.19 -6.16
C GLY A 220 -2.31 30.99 -7.48
N LEU A 221 -1.05 30.56 -7.43
CA LEU A 221 -0.27 30.21 -8.63
C LEU A 221 0.27 28.78 -8.56
N HIS A 222 0.73 28.35 -7.39
CA HIS A 222 1.31 27.03 -7.18
C HIS A 222 0.32 26.10 -6.48
N PRO A 223 0.21 24.84 -6.92
CA PRO A 223 -0.55 23.83 -6.20
C PRO A 223 -0.02 23.60 -4.78
N ASN A 224 -0.90 23.25 -3.84
CA ASN A 224 -0.53 22.64 -2.57
C ASN A 224 -0.44 21.10 -2.73
N ASP A 225 -0.19 20.37 -1.64
CA ASP A 225 -0.03 18.91 -1.71
C ASP A 225 -1.25 18.18 -2.30
N GLN A 226 -2.48 18.68 -2.07
CA GLN A 226 -3.71 18.11 -2.66
C GLN A 226 -3.80 18.41 -4.16
N GLY A 227 -3.47 19.63 -4.57
CA GLY A 227 -3.41 20.00 -5.98
C GLY A 227 -2.37 19.20 -6.76
N TYR A 228 -1.18 18.99 -6.17
CA TYR A 228 -0.14 18.15 -6.76
C TYR A 228 -0.56 16.67 -6.87
N ALA A 229 -1.35 16.14 -5.93
CA ALA A 229 -1.93 14.80 -6.06
C ALA A 229 -2.89 14.70 -7.25
N LYS A 230 -3.79 15.68 -7.43
CA LYS A 230 -4.69 15.73 -8.61
C LYS A 230 -3.92 15.84 -9.92
N MET A 231 -2.81 16.58 -9.94
CA MET A 231 -1.94 16.64 -11.11
C MET A 231 -1.29 15.29 -11.43
N ALA A 232 -0.87 14.54 -10.41
CA ALA A 232 -0.34 13.19 -10.59
C ALA A 232 -1.36 12.26 -11.27
N ASP A 233 -2.65 12.32 -10.88
CA ASP A 233 -3.72 11.54 -11.52
C ASP A 233 -3.90 11.90 -13.00
N GLY A 234 -3.81 13.19 -13.34
CA GLY A 234 -3.85 13.66 -14.73
C GLY A 234 -2.70 13.09 -15.56
N TRP A 235 -1.46 13.21 -15.06
CA TRP A 235 -0.28 12.64 -15.72
C TRP A 235 -0.38 11.14 -15.92
N PHE A 236 -0.83 10.42 -14.90
CA PHE A 236 -1.00 8.98 -14.93
C PHE A 236 -2.09 8.52 -15.90
N SER A 237 -3.16 9.29 -16.03
CA SER A 237 -4.24 9.04 -17.00
C SER A 237 -3.72 9.16 -18.44
N ALA A 238 -2.90 10.18 -18.70
CA ALA A 238 -2.27 10.37 -20.01
C ALA A 238 -1.23 9.28 -20.33
N LEU A 239 -0.39 8.92 -19.34
CA LEU A 239 0.58 7.84 -19.47
C LEU A 239 -0.07 6.50 -19.80
N TRP A 240 -1.18 6.17 -19.13
CA TRP A 240 -1.98 4.99 -19.47
C TRP A 240 -2.45 5.00 -20.90
N GLN A 241 -2.96 6.14 -21.34
CA GLN A 241 -3.49 6.28 -22.69
C GLN A 241 -2.38 6.07 -23.72
N ALA A 242 -1.18 6.56 -23.44
CA ALA A 242 0.00 6.33 -24.26
C ALA A 242 0.39 4.85 -24.31
N ALA A 243 0.38 4.14 -23.17
CA ALA A 243 0.59 2.69 -23.13
C ALA A 243 -0.48 1.93 -23.94
N GLU A 244 -1.75 2.30 -23.79
CA GLU A 244 -2.88 1.70 -24.50
C GLU A 244 -2.77 1.82 -26.02
N TRP A 245 -2.26 2.96 -26.49
CA TRP A 245 -1.96 3.24 -27.89
C TRP A 245 -0.65 2.63 -28.38
N GLY A 246 0.09 1.93 -27.50
CA GLY A 246 1.38 1.31 -27.83
C GLY A 246 2.47 2.33 -28.13
N TRP A 247 2.41 3.52 -27.53
CA TRP A 247 3.40 4.58 -27.72
C TRP A 247 4.66 4.38 -26.87
N ILE A 248 4.58 3.55 -25.84
CA ILE A 248 5.64 3.35 -24.86
C ILE A 248 6.39 2.07 -25.18
N ASP A 249 7.57 2.23 -25.78
CA ASP A 249 8.55 1.17 -25.88
C ASP A 249 9.36 1.14 -24.55
N PRO A 250 9.63 -0.04 -23.94
CA PRO A 250 10.41 -0.11 -22.70
C PRO A 250 11.78 0.55 -22.87
N ALA A 251 12.15 1.45 -21.96
CA ALA A 251 13.45 2.12 -22.04
C ALA A 251 14.59 1.14 -21.74
N SER A 252 15.71 1.34 -22.44
CA SER A 252 16.95 0.56 -22.32
C SER A 252 18.04 1.36 -21.62
N GLY A 253 18.84 0.71 -20.77
CA GLY A 253 19.98 1.34 -20.06
C GLY A 253 20.02 0.96 -18.59
N ASP A 254 20.95 1.56 -17.84
CA ASP A 254 21.02 1.44 -16.38
C ASP A 254 19.83 2.20 -15.80
N PHE A 255 18.93 1.49 -15.12
CA PHE A 255 17.94 2.05 -14.21
C PHE A 255 18.57 2.08 -12.82
N PRO A 256 18.12 2.93 -11.87
CA PRO A 256 18.52 2.79 -10.48
C PRO A 256 18.36 1.31 -10.11
N GLU A 257 19.48 0.67 -9.74
CA GLU A 257 19.48 -0.72 -9.33
C GLU A 257 18.41 -0.83 -8.24
N GLU A 258 17.38 -1.60 -8.54
CA GLU A 258 16.46 -2.12 -7.54
C GLU A 258 17.36 -2.60 -6.39
N GLN A 259 17.27 -2.00 -5.19
CA GLN A 259 17.90 -2.57 -4.00
C GLN A 259 17.15 -3.85 -3.65
N VAL A 260 17.36 -4.87 -4.47
CA VAL A 260 17.00 -6.25 -4.20
C VAL A 260 18.07 -6.74 -3.25
N CYS A 261 17.72 -6.92 -1.98
CA CYS A 261 18.47 -7.80 -1.10
C CYS A 261 18.37 -9.23 -1.66
N SER A 262 19.26 -9.59 -2.58
CA SER A 262 19.39 -10.94 -3.11
C SER A 262 20.43 -11.71 -2.29
N CYS A 263 19.98 -12.41 -1.27
CA CYS A 263 20.75 -13.52 -0.70
C CYS A 263 20.41 -14.78 -1.51
N SER A 264 21.23 -15.09 -2.50
CA SER A 264 21.11 -16.35 -3.23
C SER A 264 21.45 -17.53 -2.32
N PHE A 265 20.55 -18.51 -2.24
CA PHE A 265 20.88 -19.87 -1.84
C PHE A 265 20.45 -20.83 -2.95
N THR A 266 21.43 -21.53 -3.51
CA THR A 266 21.21 -22.70 -4.36
C THR A 266 20.88 -23.89 -3.46
N GLU A 267 19.61 -24.22 -3.32
CA GLU A 267 19.19 -25.60 -3.02
C GLU A 267 17.94 -25.95 -3.85
N PRO A 268 17.81 -27.19 -4.37
CA PRO A 268 16.72 -27.56 -5.24
C PRO A 268 15.43 -27.82 -4.44
N GLY A 269 14.40 -27.01 -4.68
CA GLY A 269 13.02 -27.31 -4.28
C GLY A 269 12.33 -26.32 -3.32
N SER A 270 12.94 -25.19 -2.98
CA SER A 270 12.33 -24.15 -2.15
C SER A 270 11.70 -23.02 -2.99
N LEU A 271 10.47 -22.63 -2.65
CA LEU A 271 9.88 -21.36 -3.08
C LEU A 271 10.42 -20.28 -2.12
N ALA A 272 11.58 -19.72 -2.44
CA ALA A 272 12.09 -18.54 -1.74
C ALA A 272 11.26 -17.32 -2.18
N GLN A 273 10.48 -16.74 -1.27
CA GLN A 273 9.80 -15.48 -1.54
C GLN A 273 10.67 -14.33 -1.00
N VAL A 274 11.18 -13.52 -1.90
CA VAL A 274 11.88 -12.27 -1.60
C VAL A 274 10.83 -11.27 -1.12
N VAL A 275 10.88 -10.87 0.14
CA VAL A 275 10.17 -9.65 0.59
C VAL A 275 10.98 -8.46 0.09
N SER A 276 10.46 -7.76 -0.92
CA SER A 276 10.99 -6.47 -1.35
C SER A 276 10.86 -5.46 -0.22
N VAL A 277 11.96 -4.82 0.19
CA VAL A 277 11.92 -3.71 1.14
C VAL A 277 11.37 -2.48 0.40
N PRO A 278 10.27 -1.85 0.86
CA PRO A 278 9.68 -0.70 0.17
C PRO A 278 10.54 0.56 0.24
N ALA A 279 10.37 1.43 -0.74
CA ALA A 279 10.93 2.77 -0.78
C ALA A 279 10.59 3.58 0.49
N GLY A 280 11.63 4.07 1.18
CA GLY A 280 11.50 4.89 2.41
C GLY A 280 12.01 4.24 3.69
N LEU A 281 12.33 2.93 3.67
CA LEU A 281 13.03 2.23 4.75
C LEU A 281 14.49 2.00 4.34
N GLN A 282 15.46 2.43 5.15
CA GLN A 282 16.85 2.02 4.96
C GLN A 282 17.05 0.61 5.52
N CYS A 283 17.97 -0.19 4.95
CA CYS A 283 18.34 -1.49 5.51
C CYS A 283 18.75 -1.40 7.00
N SER A 284 19.22 -0.24 7.46
CA SER A 284 19.53 0.04 8.86
C SER A 284 18.32 0.22 9.77
N ASP A 285 17.15 0.55 9.23
CA ASP A 285 15.90 0.72 9.99
C ASP A 285 15.25 -0.64 10.32
N LEU A 286 15.67 -1.69 9.61
CA LEU A 286 15.30 -3.10 9.85
C LEU A 286 16.26 -3.83 10.80
N ASN A 287 17.37 -3.21 11.20
CA ASN A 287 18.45 -3.84 11.97
C ASN A 287 18.13 -4.08 13.46
N ASP A 288 16.87 -3.99 13.86
CA ASP A 288 16.46 -4.52 15.16
C ASP A 288 15.01 -5.03 15.12
N ASN A 289 14.81 -6.20 15.73
CA ASN A 289 13.56 -6.79 16.26
C ASN A 289 12.79 -7.81 15.38
N SER A 290 13.01 -9.09 15.66
CA SER A 290 12.02 -10.17 15.43
C SER A 290 10.64 -9.89 16.07
N THR A 291 10.57 -8.95 17.02
CA THR A 291 9.34 -8.53 17.68
C THR A 291 8.64 -7.35 16.99
N ALA A 292 9.12 -6.88 15.84
CA ALA A 292 8.47 -5.81 15.05
C ALA A 292 7.21 -6.28 14.35
N VAL A 293 7.24 -7.51 13.83
CA VAL A 293 6.21 -8.01 12.92
C VAL A 293 5.07 -8.63 13.70
N ARG A 294 3.83 -8.32 13.32
CA ARG A 294 2.61 -8.98 13.75
C ARG A 294 1.77 -9.32 12.53
N PHE A 295 0.85 -10.27 12.71
CA PHE A 295 -0.18 -10.58 11.72
C PHE A 295 -1.55 -10.45 12.36
N ALA A 296 -2.47 -9.77 11.69
CA ALA A 296 -3.86 -9.64 12.12
C ALA A 296 -4.75 -9.26 10.93
N ASP A 297 -5.99 -9.73 10.91
CA ASP A 297 -6.98 -9.32 9.91
C ASP A 297 -7.54 -7.93 10.26
N LEU A 298 -7.15 -6.91 9.49
CA LEU A 298 -7.56 -5.52 9.70
C LEU A 298 -8.79 -5.14 8.88
N ASN A 299 -9.06 -5.82 7.77
CA ASN A 299 -10.13 -5.47 6.84
C ASN A 299 -11.36 -6.40 6.93
N GLY A 300 -11.25 -7.49 7.70
CA GLY A 300 -12.30 -8.47 7.94
C GLY A 300 -12.52 -9.43 6.78
N ASP A 301 -11.50 -9.64 5.93
CA ASP A 301 -11.61 -10.52 4.76
C ASP A 301 -11.22 -11.98 5.02
N GLY A 302 -10.80 -12.29 6.25
CA GLY A 302 -10.36 -13.60 6.70
C GLY A 302 -8.86 -13.84 6.52
N ARG A 303 -8.12 -12.90 5.91
CA ARG A 303 -6.67 -13.01 5.71
C ARG A 303 -5.94 -12.04 6.63
N ALA A 304 -4.82 -12.49 7.17
CA ALA A 304 -4.03 -11.66 8.06
C ALA A 304 -3.11 -10.70 7.29
N GLU A 305 -3.16 -9.42 7.67
CA GLU A 305 -2.23 -8.39 7.23
C GLU A 305 -0.87 -8.52 7.90
N TYR A 306 0.18 -8.11 7.18
CA TYR A 306 1.50 -7.96 7.76
C TYR A 306 1.61 -6.57 8.40
N LEU A 307 1.96 -6.53 9.68
CA LEU A 307 2.07 -5.29 10.45
C LEU A 307 3.49 -5.12 10.96
N TRP A 308 4.09 -3.97 10.70
CA TRP A 308 5.36 -3.57 11.30
C TRP A 308 5.10 -2.52 12.38
N VAL A 309 5.41 -2.88 13.62
CA VAL A 309 5.23 -2.02 14.80
C VAL A 309 6.59 -1.43 15.19
N ASP A 310 6.69 -0.11 15.26
CA ASP A 310 7.90 0.60 15.66
C ASP A 310 8.14 0.51 17.19
N ILE A 311 9.23 1.11 17.70
CA ILE A 311 9.54 1.00 19.14
C ILE A 311 8.59 1.80 20.03
N GLN A 312 7.88 2.80 19.48
CA GLN A 312 6.89 3.66 20.11
C GLN A 312 5.43 3.23 19.82
N GLY A 313 5.25 2.05 19.23
CA GLY A 313 3.94 1.48 18.94
C GLY A 313 3.26 2.04 17.68
N ALA A 314 3.91 2.92 16.91
CA ALA A 314 3.39 3.30 15.59
C ALA A 314 3.39 2.06 14.68
N THR A 315 2.34 1.89 13.89
CA THR A 315 2.14 0.68 13.09
C THR A 315 2.02 1.02 11.63
N THR A 316 2.87 0.40 10.82
CA THR A 316 2.77 0.38 9.37
C THR A 316 2.15 -0.94 8.96
N ALA A 317 1.06 -0.89 8.18
CA ALA A 317 0.37 -2.10 7.74
C ALA A 317 0.62 -2.38 6.26
N PHE A 318 0.54 -3.66 5.92
CA PHE A 318 0.65 -4.16 4.57
C PHE A 318 -0.53 -5.10 4.30
N LEU A 319 -1.46 -4.65 3.44
CA LEU A 319 -2.69 -5.37 3.11
C LEU A 319 -2.38 -6.73 2.48
N ASN A 320 -3.01 -7.81 2.96
CA ASN A 320 -2.93 -9.12 2.34
C ASN A 320 -3.93 -9.22 1.20
N LEU A 321 -3.44 -9.39 -0.03
CA LEU A 321 -4.28 -9.47 -1.23
C LEU A 321 -4.65 -10.90 -1.61
N GLY A 322 -4.13 -11.88 -0.87
CA GLY A 322 -4.16 -13.30 -1.22
C GLY A 322 -3.29 -13.60 -2.44
N SER A 323 -3.54 -14.78 -3.03
CA SER A 323 -2.79 -15.28 -4.19
C SER A 323 -3.55 -15.04 -5.49
N SER A 324 -2.88 -14.44 -6.48
CA SER A 324 -3.41 -14.30 -7.86
C SER A 324 -3.14 -15.54 -8.72
N GLN A 325 -2.42 -16.55 -8.21
CA GLN A 325 -1.92 -17.68 -8.99
C GLN A 325 -2.65 -18.99 -8.68
N THR A 326 -2.87 -19.80 -9.71
CA THR A 326 -3.34 -21.20 -9.61
C THR A 326 -2.21 -22.17 -9.95
N GLY A 327 -2.18 -23.37 -9.34
CA GLY A 327 -1.16 -24.40 -9.60
C GLY A 327 -0.04 -24.48 -8.54
N THR A 328 1.14 -25.03 -8.87
CA THR A 328 2.25 -25.26 -7.92
C THR A 328 2.85 -24.00 -7.29
N ASN A 329 2.43 -22.82 -7.76
CA ASN A 329 2.84 -21.51 -7.26
C ASN A 329 1.70 -20.77 -6.52
N ALA A 330 0.61 -21.47 -6.18
CA ALA A 330 -0.60 -20.89 -5.57
C ALA A 330 -0.42 -20.27 -4.16
N GLY A 331 0.81 -20.17 -3.64
CA GLY A 331 1.10 -19.64 -2.30
C GLY A 331 1.77 -18.27 -2.24
N GLN A 332 1.87 -17.53 -3.37
CA GLN A 332 2.41 -16.17 -3.33
C GLN A 332 1.34 -15.19 -2.84
N VAL A 333 1.48 -14.73 -1.60
CA VAL A 333 0.68 -13.66 -1.03
C VAL A 333 1.15 -12.32 -1.59
N GLY A 334 0.23 -11.54 -2.18
CA GLY A 334 0.49 -10.15 -2.55
C GLY A 334 0.35 -9.24 -1.33
N TRP A 335 1.30 -8.32 -1.13
CA TRP A 335 1.29 -7.35 -0.03
C TRP A 335 1.17 -5.93 -0.59
N LEU A 336 0.24 -5.13 -0.08
CA LEU A 336 0.21 -3.68 -0.37
C LEU A 336 0.63 -2.86 0.84
N PRO A 337 1.59 -1.95 0.72
CA PRO A 337 1.81 -0.93 1.73
C PRO A 337 0.56 -0.06 1.95
N SER A 338 -0.07 -0.20 3.12
CA SER A 338 -1.14 0.69 3.60
C SER A 338 -0.59 1.95 4.28
N GLY A 339 0.73 2.00 4.48
CA GLY A 339 1.42 3.07 5.19
C GLY A 339 1.20 3.00 6.70
N VAL A 340 1.48 4.10 7.39
CA VAL A 340 1.29 4.21 8.84
C VAL A 340 -0.20 4.30 9.16
N ILE A 341 -0.76 3.23 9.71
CA ILE A 341 -2.18 3.15 10.11
C ILE A 341 -2.42 3.61 11.54
N ALA A 342 -1.37 3.64 12.37
CA ALA A 342 -1.42 4.16 13.73
C ALA A 342 -0.13 4.92 14.01
N THR A 343 -0.22 6.16 14.50
CA THR A 343 0.96 6.98 14.86
C THR A 343 1.59 6.56 16.20
N GLY A 344 1.02 5.57 16.88
CA GLY A 344 1.38 5.18 18.23
C GLY A 344 0.62 5.98 19.29
N VAL A 345 0.33 5.34 20.41
CA VAL A 345 -0.43 5.90 21.54
C VAL A 345 0.46 6.14 22.77
N GLY A 346 1.77 5.94 22.63
CA GLY A 346 2.75 5.97 23.72
C GLY A 346 3.10 4.58 24.30
N ALA A 347 2.45 3.53 23.80
CA ALA A 347 2.79 2.14 24.11
C ALA A 347 4.16 1.75 23.53
N ALA A 348 4.97 0.99 24.25
CA ALA A 348 6.15 0.37 23.65
C ALA A 348 5.72 -0.78 22.72
N ARG A 349 6.52 -1.09 21.70
CA ARG A 349 6.27 -2.18 20.74
C ARG A 349 5.72 -3.49 21.33
N HIS A 350 6.34 -3.96 22.42
CA HIS A 350 6.00 -5.25 23.04
C HIS A 350 4.67 -5.21 23.82
N GLN A 351 4.15 -4.01 24.08
CA GLN A 351 2.85 -3.76 24.71
C GLN A 351 1.72 -3.66 23.66
N VAL A 352 2.04 -3.61 22.37
CA VAL A 352 1.06 -3.53 21.29
C VAL A 352 0.67 -4.93 20.83
N GLN A 353 -0.64 -5.20 20.84
CA GLN A 353 -1.24 -6.41 20.28
C GLN A 353 -2.43 -6.05 19.38
N PHE A 354 -2.81 -7.00 18.52
CA PHE A 354 -3.96 -6.87 17.63
C PHE A 354 -4.88 -8.07 17.79
N ALA A 355 -6.16 -7.84 18.02
CA ALA A 355 -7.15 -8.91 18.15
C ALA A 355 -8.58 -8.36 17.99
N ASP A 356 -9.49 -9.16 17.42
CA ASP A 356 -10.91 -8.81 17.29
C ASP A 356 -11.62 -9.01 18.64
N LEU A 357 -11.88 -7.93 19.38
CA LEU A 357 -12.58 -7.93 20.65
C LEU A 357 -14.10 -7.82 20.51
N ASN A 358 -14.60 -7.25 19.40
CA ASN A 358 -16.01 -6.93 19.23
C ASN A 358 -16.77 -7.98 18.38
N GLY A 359 -16.05 -8.88 17.72
CA GLY A 359 -16.55 -9.96 16.87
C GLY A 359 -17.01 -9.50 15.51
N ASP A 360 -16.48 -8.38 14.98
CA ASP A 360 -16.83 -7.84 13.67
C ASP A 360 -15.92 -8.33 12.53
N GLY A 361 -14.95 -9.18 12.85
CA GLY A 361 -13.96 -9.76 11.94
C GLY A 361 -12.69 -8.93 11.82
N ARG A 362 -12.62 -7.72 12.40
CA ARG A 362 -11.48 -6.82 12.28
C ARG A 362 -10.74 -6.69 13.60
N ALA A 363 -9.42 -6.77 13.54
CA ALA A 363 -8.59 -6.65 14.71
C ALA A 363 -8.52 -5.21 15.23
N GLU A 364 -8.69 -5.07 16.53
CA GLU A 364 -8.44 -3.84 17.28
C GLU A 364 -6.97 -3.60 17.58
N TYR A 365 -6.59 -2.34 17.77
CA TYR A 365 -5.29 -1.96 18.33
C TYR A 365 -5.38 -1.96 19.85
N LEU A 366 -4.54 -2.77 20.51
CA LEU A 366 -4.52 -2.94 21.95
C LEU A 366 -3.22 -2.43 22.56
N TRP A 367 -3.33 -1.62 23.60
CA TRP A 367 -2.23 -1.30 24.51
C TRP A 367 -2.37 -2.13 25.79
N VAL A 368 -1.53 -3.15 25.92
CA VAL A 368 -1.37 -3.94 27.15
C VAL A 368 -0.38 -3.25 28.08
N HIS A 369 -0.86 -2.77 29.22
CA HIS A 369 -0.03 -2.14 30.24
C HIS A 369 0.78 -3.17 31.02
N ASP A 370 1.84 -2.72 31.70
CA ASP A 370 2.73 -3.58 32.49
C ASP A 370 2.02 -4.35 33.61
N ASP A 371 0.87 -3.87 34.08
CA ASP A 371 0.03 -4.51 35.11
C ASP A 371 -1.07 -5.43 34.54
N GLY A 372 -1.05 -5.64 33.22
CA GLY A 372 -2.00 -6.47 32.48
C GLY A 372 -3.34 -5.80 32.21
N SER A 373 -3.55 -4.54 32.60
CA SER A 373 -4.70 -3.78 32.11
C SER A 373 -4.55 -3.47 30.60
N VAL A 374 -5.66 -3.25 29.91
CA VAL A 374 -5.68 -3.09 28.45
C VAL A 374 -6.58 -1.94 28.06
N ASP A 375 -6.01 -0.99 27.33
CA ASP A 375 -6.76 0.03 26.58
C ASP A 375 -6.87 -0.40 25.11
N ALA A 376 -8.02 -0.14 24.48
CA ALA A 376 -8.27 -0.51 23.09
C ALA A 376 -8.70 0.67 22.23
N TRP A 377 -8.37 0.57 20.95
CA TRP A 377 -8.90 1.40 19.88
C TRP A 377 -9.63 0.50 18.89
N LEU A 378 -10.94 0.74 18.76
CA LEU A 378 -11.81 0.04 17.83
C LEU A 378 -11.40 0.31 16.39
N ASN A 379 -11.29 -0.76 15.61
CA ASN A 379 -11.14 -0.66 14.17
C ASN A 379 -12.53 -0.45 13.55
N LEU A 380 -12.82 0.78 13.13
CA LEU A 380 -14.10 1.09 12.48
C LEU A 380 -14.07 0.85 10.96
N GLY A 381 -12.94 0.41 10.40
CA GLY A 381 -12.71 0.34 8.96
C GLY A 381 -12.39 1.71 8.34
N GLY A 382 -12.41 1.76 7.01
CA GLY A 382 -12.13 2.97 6.24
C GLY A 382 -13.38 3.65 5.71
N PRO A 383 -13.26 4.85 5.11
CA PRO A 383 -14.39 5.50 4.42
C PRO A 383 -14.95 4.68 3.25
N ASP A 384 -14.20 3.69 2.76
CA ASP A 384 -14.64 2.69 1.80
C ASP A 384 -14.63 1.31 2.48
N ASP A 385 -15.77 0.78 2.91
CA ASP A 385 -15.91 -0.57 3.53
C ASP A 385 -15.78 -1.73 2.50
N GLY A 386 -14.89 -1.57 1.51
CA GLY A 386 -14.58 -2.60 0.53
C GLY A 386 -13.48 -3.55 1.03
N PRO A 387 -13.35 -4.75 0.44
CA PRO A 387 -12.33 -5.74 0.84
C PRO A 387 -10.87 -5.26 0.68
N ASN A 388 -10.63 -4.09 0.10
CA ASN A 388 -9.30 -3.50 -0.09
C ASN A 388 -9.10 -2.16 0.66
N ALA A 389 -9.84 -1.93 1.75
CA ALA A 389 -9.80 -0.69 2.51
C ALA A 389 -8.48 -0.50 3.28
N ALA A 390 -7.51 0.21 2.71
CA ALA A 390 -6.21 0.47 3.35
C ALA A 390 -6.24 1.50 4.50
N LYS A 391 -7.37 2.13 4.80
CA LYS A 391 -7.47 3.16 5.85
C LYS A 391 -8.22 2.61 7.06
N VAL A 392 -7.51 2.30 8.14
CA VAL A 392 -8.12 1.98 9.42
C VAL A 392 -8.51 3.27 10.15
N SER A 393 -9.77 3.40 10.55
CA SER A 393 -10.23 4.47 11.43
C SER A 393 -10.30 3.97 12.86
N TRP A 394 -9.42 4.50 13.72
CA TRP A 394 -9.35 4.12 15.13
C TRP A 394 -10.31 4.94 15.99
N PHE A 395 -11.16 4.26 16.75
CA PHE A 395 -12.00 4.90 17.78
C PHE A 395 -11.56 4.51 19.19
N PRO A 396 -11.22 5.46 20.08
CA PRO A 396 -10.76 5.13 21.42
C PRO A 396 -11.88 4.51 22.26
N ALA A 397 -11.77 3.24 22.61
CA ALA A 397 -12.71 2.55 23.49
C ALA A 397 -12.37 2.75 24.98
N GLY A 398 -11.12 3.13 25.28
CA GLY A 398 -10.60 3.23 26.64
C GLY A 398 -10.28 1.85 27.22
N THR A 399 -10.32 1.74 28.54
CA THR A 399 -9.93 0.51 29.25
C THR A 399 -10.97 -0.59 29.07
N VAL A 400 -10.59 -1.65 28.36
CA VAL A 400 -11.43 -2.82 28.09
C VAL A 400 -11.15 -3.97 29.06
N ALA A 401 -9.98 -4.00 29.70
CA ALA A 401 -9.67 -4.94 30.77
C ALA A 401 -8.86 -4.25 31.88
N THR A 402 -9.21 -4.51 33.14
CA THR A 402 -8.48 -3.96 34.30
C THR A 402 -7.25 -4.78 34.69
N GLY A 403 -6.96 -5.85 33.95
CA GLY A 403 -5.96 -6.85 34.31
C GLY A 403 -6.38 -7.73 35.50
N ILE A 404 -5.53 -8.71 35.80
CA ILE A 404 -5.76 -9.71 36.84
C ILE A 404 -4.73 -9.61 38.00
N GLY A 405 -4.04 -8.47 38.09
CA GLY A 405 -2.95 -8.25 39.05
C GLY A 405 -1.69 -9.05 38.71
N LYS A 406 -1.41 -9.25 37.42
CA LYS A 406 -0.26 -9.98 36.89
C LYS A 406 0.44 -9.12 35.84
N ASP A 407 1.69 -9.44 35.52
CA ASP A 407 2.44 -8.70 34.50
C ASP A 407 1.79 -8.76 33.12
N GLY A 408 1.87 -7.66 32.38
CA GLY A 408 1.39 -7.53 31.01
C GLY A 408 2.12 -8.44 30.01
N ALA A 409 3.37 -8.83 30.28
CA ALA A 409 4.15 -9.69 29.39
C ALA A 409 3.53 -11.08 29.19
N GLY A 410 2.73 -11.55 30.15
CA GLY A 410 1.96 -12.80 30.05
C GLY A 410 0.65 -12.68 29.27
N VAL A 411 0.17 -11.48 28.94
CA VAL A 411 -1.14 -11.28 28.30
C VAL A 411 -1.11 -11.72 26.85
N ARG A 412 -2.13 -12.46 26.42
CA ARG A 412 -2.41 -12.84 25.03
C ARG A 412 -3.90 -12.68 24.75
N PHE A 413 -4.24 -12.52 23.48
CA PHE A 413 -5.61 -12.50 22.99
C PHE A 413 -5.79 -13.56 21.90
N ALA A 414 -6.79 -14.42 22.06
CA ALA A 414 -7.17 -15.45 21.08
C ALA A 414 -8.59 -15.94 21.38
N ASP A 415 -9.34 -16.37 20.38
CA ASP A 415 -10.69 -16.94 20.56
C ASP A 415 -10.60 -18.40 21.05
N LEU A 416 -10.90 -18.67 22.33
CA LEU A 416 -10.85 -20.04 22.86
C LEU A 416 -12.14 -20.82 22.66
N ASN A 417 -13.28 -20.15 22.51
CA ASN A 417 -14.60 -20.81 22.48
C ASN A 417 -15.18 -20.91 21.06
N GLY A 418 -14.61 -20.21 20.09
CA GLY A 418 -15.01 -20.16 18.68
C GLY A 418 -16.21 -19.25 18.44
N ASP A 419 -16.39 -18.21 19.26
CA ASP A 419 -17.51 -17.27 19.13
C ASP A 419 -17.21 -16.03 18.29
N GLY A 420 -16.00 -15.95 17.74
CA GLY A 420 -15.49 -14.88 16.90
C GLY A 420 -14.88 -13.72 17.67
N ARG A 421 -14.87 -13.75 19.01
CA ARG A 421 -14.23 -12.71 19.83
C ARG A 421 -13.00 -13.26 20.52
N ALA A 422 -11.95 -12.47 20.51
CA ALA A 422 -10.75 -12.77 21.25
C ALA A 422 -10.99 -12.67 22.77
N ASP A 423 -10.51 -13.68 23.48
CA ASP A 423 -10.57 -13.80 24.92
C ASP A 423 -9.30 -13.21 25.57
N TYR A 424 -9.42 -12.78 26.84
CA TYR A 424 -8.27 -12.32 27.63
C TYR A 424 -7.59 -13.51 28.27
N LEU A 425 -6.33 -13.73 27.93
CA LEU A 425 -5.53 -14.85 28.39
C LEU A 425 -4.29 -14.35 29.10
N TRP A 426 -3.87 -15.07 30.14
CA TRP A 426 -2.61 -14.80 30.81
C TRP A 426 -1.79 -16.07 30.98
N LEU A 427 -0.58 -16.07 30.43
CA LEU A 427 0.41 -17.14 30.55
C LEU A 427 1.39 -16.83 31.68
N ASP A 428 1.56 -17.79 32.59
CA ASP A 428 2.65 -17.75 33.57
C ASP A 428 4.01 -18.05 32.92
N GLU A 429 5.10 -17.92 33.67
CA GLU A 429 6.46 -18.14 33.12
C GLU A 429 6.67 -19.53 32.51
N ASN A 430 5.91 -20.54 32.95
CA ASN A 430 5.98 -21.92 32.47
C ASN A 430 4.89 -22.24 31.42
N GLY A 431 4.17 -21.23 30.93
CA GLY A 431 3.14 -21.36 29.90
C GLY A 431 1.79 -21.86 30.42
N ALA A 432 1.56 -21.96 31.73
CA ALA A 432 0.22 -22.27 32.24
C ALA A 432 -0.72 -21.09 31.95
N MET A 433 -1.91 -21.39 31.40
CA MET A 433 -2.82 -20.38 30.87
C MET A 433 -4.03 -20.19 31.79
N THR A 434 -4.23 -18.96 32.25
CA THR A 434 -5.47 -18.51 32.89
C THR A 434 -6.32 -17.78 31.85
N ALA A 435 -7.60 -18.14 31.73
CA ALA A 435 -8.48 -17.59 30.69
C ALA A 435 -9.70 -16.85 31.26
N TYR A 436 -10.13 -15.82 30.53
CA TYR A 436 -11.34 -15.04 30.76
C TYR A 436 -12.07 -14.87 29.43
N LEU A 437 -13.27 -15.45 29.31
CA LEU A 437 -14.03 -15.40 28.06
C LEU A 437 -14.63 -14.00 27.84
N ASN A 438 -14.60 -13.53 26.61
CA ASN A 438 -15.20 -12.28 26.16
C ASN A 438 -16.69 -12.49 25.85
N LEU A 439 -17.57 -11.97 26.69
CA LEU A 439 -19.03 -12.05 26.49
C LEU A 439 -19.61 -10.86 25.67
N GLY A 440 -18.74 -9.99 25.13
CA GLY A 440 -19.13 -8.76 24.44
C GLY A 440 -19.58 -7.63 25.39
N SER A 441 -20.21 -6.60 24.81
CA SER A 441 -20.62 -5.39 25.55
C SER A 441 -21.86 -5.60 26.42
N ALA A 442 -21.77 -5.17 27.69
CA ALA A 442 -22.85 -5.22 28.67
C ALA A 442 -24.14 -4.48 28.24
N THR A 443 -24.03 -3.51 27.33
CA THR A 443 -25.14 -2.66 26.87
C THR A 443 -25.77 -3.10 25.55
N GLY A 444 -25.22 -4.14 24.91
CA GLY A 444 -25.64 -4.60 23.58
C GLY A 444 -25.21 -3.63 22.47
N GLY A 445 -24.31 -4.06 21.60
CA GLY A 445 -23.79 -3.29 20.46
C GLY A 445 -22.37 -3.72 20.08
N THR A 446 -21.92 -3.39 18.87
CA THR A 446 -20.58 -3.69 18.33
C THR A 446 -19.46 -2.78 18.88
N GLY A 447 -19.77 -1.92 19.85
CA GLY A 447 -18.77 -1.06 20.49
C GLY A 447 -18.12 -1.76 21.68
N ALA A 448 -16.79 -1.93 21.66
CA ALA A 448 -15.98 -2.51 22.75
C ALA A 448 -16.03 -1.75 24.09
N ALA A 449 -16.84 -0.69 24.23
CA ALA A 449 -16.99 0.01 25.50
C ALA A 449 -17.77 -0.89 26.50
N ASN A 450 -17.01 -1.48 27.44
CA ASN A 450 -17.40 -2.43 28.50
C ASN A 450 -17.54 -3.90 28.09
N VAL A 451 -16.41 -4.50 27.67
CA VAL A 451 -16.28 -5.96 27.54
C VAL A 451 -16.57 -6.65 28.88
N GLN A 452 -17.43 -7.66 28.85
CA GLN A 452 -17.70 -8.52 30.00
C GLN A 452 -16.80 -9.75 29.99
N TRP A 453 -15.95 -9.89 31.00
CA TRP A 453 -15.00 -10.99 31.14
C TRP A 453 -15.51 -12.08 32.09
N LEU A 454 -15.66 -13.31 31.59
CA LEU A 454 -16.09 -14.47 32.39
C LEU A 454 -14.87 -15.33 32.79
N PRO A 455 -14.46 -15.35 34.08
CA PRO A 455 -13.31 -16.13 34.52
C PRO A 455 -13.51 -17.64 34.33
N GLN A 456 -12.53 -18.30 33.70
CA GLN A 456 -12.48 -19.75 33.54
C GLN A 456 -11.46 -20.41 34.48
N GLY A 457 -10.53 -19.62 35.03
CA GLY A 457 -9.41 -20.13 35.82
C GLY A 457 -8.29 -20.66 34.92
N ILE A 458 -7.49 -21.60 35.44
CA ILE A 458 -6.38 -22.21 34.69
C ILE A 458 -6.95 -23.26 33.73
N VAL A 459 -6.80 -23.03 32.43
CA VAL A 459 -7.31 -23.88 31.34
C VAL A 459 -6.21 -24.68 30.64
N ALA A 460 -4.94 -24.33 30.82
CA ALA A 460 -3.80 -25.13 30.37
C ALA A 460 -2.72 -25.15 31.46
N THR A 461 -2.06 -26.29 31.64
CA THR A 461 -0.99 -26.44 32.65
C THR A 461 0.39 -26.03 32.15
N GLY A 462 0.51 -25.65 30.87
CA GLY A 462 1.78 -25.35 30.21
C GLY A 462 2.48 -26.58 29.62
N PRO A 463 3.45 -26.36 28.73
CA PRO A 463 4.21 -27.43 28.07
C PRO A 463 5.18 -28.14 28.99
N ALA A 464 5.53 -29.38 28.63
CA ALA A 464 6.62 -30.11 29.26
C ALA A 464 8.00 -29.63 28.75
N ASN A 465 9.08 -30.08 29.39
CA ASN A 465 10.47 -29.99 28.92
C ASN A 465 11.13 -28.60 28.89
N GLY A 466 10.71 -27.68 29.76
CA GLY A 466 11.45 -26.42 30.00
C GLY A 466 11.18 -25.30 29.00
N ALA A 467 10.14 -25.45 28.18
CA ALA A 467 9.57 -24.35 27.41
C ALA A 467 8.93 -23.31 28.36
N THR A 468 9.06 -22.02 28.01
CA THR A 468 8.46 -20.91 28.75
C THR A 468 7.25 -20.36 28.00
N ARG A 469 6.52 -19.38 28.57
CA ARG A 469 5.46 -18.65 27.85
C ARG A 469 5.89 -18.03 26.52
N ASP A 470 7.17 -17.75 26.32
CA ASP A 470 7.67 -17.17 25.06
C ASP A 470 7.69 -18.21 23.94
N ASN A 471 7.66 -19.50 24.28
CA ASN A 471 7.52 -20.59 23.33
C ASN A 471 6.07 -20.85 22.93
N VAL A 472 5.10 -20.24 23.59
CA VAL A 472 3.68 -20.55 23.40
C VAL A 472 3.07 -19.63 22.36
N ILE A 473 2.44 -20.24 21.35
CA ILE A 473 1.64 -19.55 20.34
C ILE A 473 0.21 -20.10 20.41
N LEU A 474 -0.77 -19.22 20.22
CA LEU A 474 -2.18 -19.56 20.12
C LEU A 474 -2.65 -19.24 18.70
N ALA A 475 -3.17 -20.23 17.99
CA ALA A 475 -3.65 -20.07 16.61
C ALA A 475 -4.57 -21.24 16.24
N ASP A 476 -5.58 -21.02 15.40
CA ASP A 476 -6.45 -22.08 14.90
C ASP A 476 -5.77 -22.86 13.77
N VAL A 477 -5.18 -24.02 14.06
CA VAL A 477 -4.43 -24.81 13.07
C VAL A 477 -5.35 -25.74 12.29
N ASN A 478 -6.50 -26.10 12.85
CA ASN A 478 -7.39 -27.11 12.28
C ASN A 478 -8.60 -26.52 11.52
N GLY A 479 -8.83 -25.21 11.62
CA GLY A 479 -9.89 -24.45 11.00
C GLY A 479 -11.26 -24.62 11.66
N ASP A 480 -11.31 -24.90 12.96
CA ASP A 480 -12.57 -25.08 13.72
C ASP A 480 -13.08 -23.81 14.41
N GLY A 481 -12.37 -22.70 14.23
CA GLY A 481 -12.64 -21.38 14.81
C GLY A 481 -12.04 -21.20 16.21
N ARG A 482 -11.42 -22.21 16.81
CA ARG A 482 -10.86 -22.12 18.16
C ARG A 482 -9.34 -22.09 18.11
N ALA A 483 -8.76 -21.22 18.91
CA ALA A 483 -7.32 -21.17 19.07
C ALA A 483 -6.80 -22.46 19.71
N ASP A 484 -5.85 -23.10 19.03
CA ASP A 484 -5.08 -24.23 19.52
C ASP A 484 -3.88 -23.77 20.34
N TYR A 485 -3.31 -24.67 21.14
CA TYR A 485 -2.13 -24.41 21.94
C TYR A 485 -0.90 -25.02 21.26
N LEU A 486 0.03 -24.17 20.84
CA LEU A 486 1.26 -24.57 20.19
C LEU A 486 2.46 -24.27 21.08
N THR A 487 3.50 -25.08 20.93
CA THR A 487 4.83 -24.73 21.43
C THR A 487 5.86 -24.78 20.34
N VAL A 488 6.70 -23.75 20.28
CA VAL A 488 7.76 -23.60 19.30
C VAL A 488 9.11 -23.55 19.99
N THR A 489 10.04 -24.42 19.58
CA THR A 489 11.41 -24.39 20.13
C THR A 489 12.19 -23.22 19.55
N HIS A 490 12.85 -22.44 20.41
CA HIS A 490 13.74 -21.35 19.98
C HIS A 490 14.91 -21.88 19.11
N ASP A 491 15.40 -23.08 19.38
CA ASP A 491 16.38 -23.75 18.55
C ASP A 491 15.66 -24.54 17.46
N GLY A 492 15.59 -23.99 16.25
CA GLY A 492 15.16 -24.68 15.03
C GLY A 492 13.69 -24.55 14.64
N GLY A 493 12.80 -24.03 15.51
CA GLY A 493 11.40 -23.80 15.18
C GLY A 493 10.51 -25.06 15.19
N VAL A 494 10.84 -26.08 16.00
CA VAL A 494 10.04 -27.31 16.09
C VAL A 494 8.71 -27.00 16.76
N VAL A 495 7.60 -27.44 16.16
CA VAL A 495 6.25 -27.14 16.65
C VAL A 495 5.58 -28.38 17.21
N SER A 496 5.16 -28.32 18.47
CA SER A 496 4.23 -29.29 19.06
C SER A 496 2.84 -28.70 19.23
N LEU A 497 1.82 -29.44 18.83
CA LEU A 497 0.42 -28.99 18.78
C LEU A 497 -0.45 -29.73 19.80
N PHE A 498 -1.33 -28.96 20.45
CA PHE A 498 -2.45 -29.44 21.25
C PHE A 498 -3.74 -28.79 20.74
N ILE A 499 -4.60 -29.60 20.12
CA ILE A 499 -5.87 -29.12 19.56
C ILE A 499 -6.84 -28.77 20.69
N ASN A 500 -7.49 -27.62 20.59
CA ASN A 500 -8.58 -27.21 21.46
C ASN A 500 -9.87 -27.97 21.10
N GLY A 501 -10.16 -29.07 21.80
CA GLY A 501 -11.38 -29.84 21.60
C GLY A 501 -12.66 -29.17 22.13
N GLY A 502 -12.58 -27.95 22.67
CA GLY A 502 -13.67 -27.28 23.38
C GLY A 502 -13.97 -27.85 24.76
N GLY A 503 -15.06 -27.35 25.35
CA GLY A 503 -15.58 -27.83 26.62
C GLY A 503 -16.58 -28.98 26.49
N PRO A 504 -17.00 -29.59 27.63
CA PRO A 504 -18.08 -30.58 27.66
C PRO A 504 -19.46 -30.01 27.27
N ASP A 505 -19.58 -28.68 27.25
CA ASP A 505 -20.77 -27.94 26.88
C ASP A 505 -20.47 -27.13 25.60
N ASP A 506 -21.37 -27.09 24.63
CA ASP A 506 -21.21 -26.32 23.38
C ASP A 506 -21.82 -24.90 23.47
N GLY A 507 -21.94 -24.37 24.70
CA GLY A 507 -22.55 -23.07 24.95
C GLY A 507 -21.54 -21.92 24.93
N PRO A 508 -21.99 -20.65 24.77
CA PRO A 508 -21.11 -19.46 24.69
C PRO A 508 -20.27 -19.17 25.96
N ASN A 509 -20.44 -19.97 27.02
CA ASN A 509 -19.73 -19.84 28.30
C ASN A 509 -18.78 -21.03 28.58
N ALA A 510 -18.54 -21.91 27.60
CA ALA A 510 -17.87 -23.19 27.81
C ALA A 510 -16.33 -23.09 27.82
N GLY A 511 -15.74 -22.53 28.88
CA GLY A 511 -14.29 -22.41 29.00
C GLY A 511 -13.58 -23.57 29.71
N LYS A 512 -14.07 -24.81 29.60
CA LYS A 512 -13.31 -26.00 30.06
C LYS A 512 -12.65 -26.72 28.88
N VAL A 513 -11.65 -26.08 28.29
CA VAL A 513 -10.91 -26.59 27.14
C VAL A 513 -10.36 -28.00 27.40
N VAL A 514 -10.61 -28.91 26.46
CA VAL A 514 -9.95 -30.21 26.39
C VAL A 514 -8.81 -30.14 25.37
N TRP A 515 -7.56 -30.21 25.85
CA TRP A 515 -6.38 -30.20 24.99
C TRP A 515 -6.05 -31.59 24.47
N ASN A 516 -6.16 -31.79 23.15
CA ASN A 516 -5.88 -33.04 22.47
C ASN A 516 -4.47 -33.02 21.86
N PRO A 517 -3.48 -33.71 22.44
CA PRO A 517 -2.10 -33.67 21.96
C PRO A 517 -1.97 -34.33 20.58
N GLN A 518 -1.34 -33.64 19.63
CA GLN A 518 -1.02 -34.16 18.30
C GLN A 518 0.46 -34.54 18.15
N GLY A 519 1.31 -34.11 19.09
CA GLY A 519 2.75 -34.30 19.02
C GLY A 519 3.41 -33.23 18.15
N VAL A 520 4.58 -33.57 17.57
CA VAL A 520 5.34 -32.67 16.70
C VAL A 520 4.71 -32.63 15.31
N ILE A 521 4.26 -31.46 14.87
CA ILE A 521 3.62 -31.25 13.58
C ILE A 521 4.55 -30.59 12.55
N ALA A 522 5.60 -29.93 13.00
CA ALA A 522 6.64 -29.37 12.14
C ALA A 522 8.02 -29.58 12.77
N THR A 523 8.98 -30.03 11.96
CA THR A 523 10.38 -30.19 12.38
C THR A 523 11.14 -28.86 12.44
N GLY A 524 10.47 -27.76 12.09
CA GLY A 524 11.06 -26.44 11.97
C GLY A 524 11.90 -26.27 10.70
N VAL A 525 12.33 -25.04 10.46
CA VAL A 525 12.97 -24.61 9.20
C VAL A 525 14.45 -24.27 9.38
N GLY A 526 15.01 -24.58 10.55
CA GLY A 526 16.43 -24.37 10.87
C GLY A 526 16.81 -22.93 11.22
N SER A 527 15.84 -22.00 11.22
CA SER A 527 15.97 -20.64 11.75
C SER A 527 15.77 -20.60 13.28
N SER A 528 16.02 -19.44 13.89
CA SER A 528 15.66 -19.20 15.30
C SER A 528 14.13 -19.20 15.43
N GLY A 529 13.59 -20.04 16.31
CA GLY A 529 12.14 -20.14 16.57
C GLY A 529 11.51 -18.85 17.11
N VAL A 530 12.32 -17.84 17.48
CA VAL A 530 11.85 -16.51 17.89
C VAL A 530 11.09 -15.80 16.77
N GLY A 531 11.40 -16.09 15.50
CA GLY A 531 10.73 -15.52 14.34
C GLY A 531 9.44 -16.24 13.95
N VAL A 532 9.11 -17.36 14.60
CA VAL A 532 7.99 -18.19 14.19
C VAL A 532 6.68 -17.56 14.65
N GLN A 533 5.75 -17.39 13.72
CA GLN A 533 4.40 -16.91 13.96
C GLN A 533 3.39 -17.80 13.25
N PHE A 534 2.12 -17.61 13.58
CA PHE A 534 1.01 -18.32 12.96
C PHE A 534 -0.10 -17.34 12.65
N ALA A 535 -0.57 -17.35 11.40
CA ALA A 535 -1.70 -16.55 10.94
C ALA A 535 -2.27 -17.15 9.65
N ASP A 536 -3.55 -16.94 9.37
CA ASP A 536 -4.17 -17.36 8.11
C ASP A 536 -3.82 -16.36 7.01
N LEU A 537 -2.94 -16.74 6.09
CA LEU A 537 -2.54 -15.87 4.98
C LEU A 537 -3.41 -16.07 3.74
N ASN A 538 -4.08 -17.21 3.62
CA ASN A 538 -4.77 -17.61 2.39
C ASN A 538 -6.31 -17.51 2.51
N GLY A 539 -6.83 -17.26 3.71
CA GLY A 539 -8.24 -17.11 4.04
C GLY A 539 -9.02 -18.42 4.08
N ASP A 540 -8.34 -19.56 4.30
CA ASP A 540 -8.98 -20.88 4.37
C ASP A 540 -9.48 -21.26 5.78
N GLY A 541 -9.30 -20.36 6.74
CA GLY A 541 -9.65 -20.49 8.14
C GLY A 541 -8.59 -21.19 8.98
N ARG A 542 -7.45 -21.60 8.40
CA ARG A 542 -6.37 -22.29 9.11
C ARG A 542 -5.16 -21.39 9.19
N ALA A 543 -4.53 -21.38 10.36
CA ALA A 543 -3.27 -20.70 10.55
C ALA A 543 -2.14 -21.42 9.81
N ASP A 544 -1.36 -20.62 9.08
CA ASP A 544 -0.16 -21.02 8.35
C ASP A 544 1.08 -20.92 9.25
N TYR A 545 2.11 -21.71 8.96
CA TYR A 545 3.39 -21.60 9.64
C TYR A 545 4.20 -20.48 8.99
N LEU A 546 4.59 -19.48 9.78
CA LEU A 546 5.33 -18.31 9.33
C LEU A 546 6.71 -18.26 9.99
N ASP A 547 7.76 -17.95 9.24
CA ASP A 547 9.11 -17.68 9.75
C ASP A 547 9.52 -16.27 9.34
N VAL A 548 9.48 -15.36 10.32
CA VAL A 548 9.91 -13.97 10.16
C VAL A 548 11.38 -13.85 10.52
N ASN A 549 12.19 -13.44 9.54
CA ASN A 549 13.60 -13.22 9.74
C ASN A 549 13.85 -12.07 10.72
N TYR A 550 14.60 -12.34 11.79
CA TYR A 550 14.86 -11.38 12.86
C TYR A 550 15.73 -10.17 12.45
N GLN A 551 16.46 -10.26 11.33
CA GLN A 551 17.35 -9.19 10.84
C GLN A 551 16.72 -8.35 9.73
N THR A 552 15.86 -8.97 8.93
CA THR A 552 15.32 -8.33 7.71
C THR A 552 13.81 -8.15 7.76
N SER A 553 13.13 -8.76 8.74
CA SER A 553 11.68 -8.90 8.78
C SER A 553 11.08 -9.62 7.56
N ALA A 554 11.91 -10.26 6.72
CA ALA A 554 11.43 -11.05 5.59
C ALA A 554 10.64 -12.27 6.08
N LEU A 555 9.57 -12.62 5.36
CA LEU A 555 8.66 -13.69 5.70
C LEU A 555 8.88 -14.90 4.77
N ASN A 556 9.07 -16.07 5.35
CA ASN A 556 8.79 -17.34 4.68
C ASN A 556 7.49 -17.91 5.25
N ALA A 557 6.62 -18.45 4.39
CA ALA A 557 5.34 -19.02 4.79
C ALA A 557 5.16 -20.43 4.24
N TRP A 558 4.53 -21.30 5.03
CA TRP A 558 4.11 -22.64 4.64
C TRP A 558 2.62 -22.75 4.89
N LEU A 559 1.87 -22.79 3.77
CA LEU A 559 0.41 -22.81 3.83
C LEU A 559 -0.11 -24.15 4.37
N ASN A 560 -0.99 -24.08 5.35
CA ASN A 560 -1.59 -25.22 6.03
C ASN A 560 -2.85 -25.70 5.30
N GLY A 561 -2.65 -26.46 4.22
CA GLY A 561 -3.75 -27.01 3.42
C GLY A 561 -3.89 -28.54 3.51
N CYS A 562 -5.11 -29.05 3.38
CA CYS A 562 -5.33 -30.45 3.02
C CYS A 562 -5.01 -30.64 1.53
N GLN A 563 -4.12 -31.57 1.17
CA GLN A 563 -4.01 -32.00 -0.23
C GLN A 563 -5.36 -32.62 -0.66
N GLY A 564 -6.06 -31.93 -1.54
CA GLY A 564 -7.22 -32.47 -2.27
C GLY A 564 -6.80 -33.47 -3.34
#